data_AF-A0A6J4F811-F1
#
_entry.id   AF-A0A6J4F811-F1
#
_cell.length_a   1.000
_cell.length_b   1.000
_cell.length_c   1.000
_cell.angle_alpha   90.00
_cell.angle_beta   90.00
_cell.angle_gamma   90.00
#
_symmetry.space_group_name_H-M   'P 1'
#
loop_
_entity.id
_entity.type
_entity.pdbx_description
1 polymer ?
#
loop_
_entity_poly.entity_id
_entity_poly.type
_entity_poly.pdbx_seq_one_letter_code
_entity_poly.pdbx_strand_id
1 'polypeptide(L)'
;MAPLVGGRIDANHLAMNWEPLIRLAVSIRAGTVTASAALRKLAAYPRQNGLAVALRDLGRLERTLFTLDWLRDPGLRRRTGAGLNKGEARNALARAVFFNRLGEMRDRSFENQSYRASGLNLLVAAIILWNTRYLELAFAELARRGMTVSTELMKHVAPLGWEHISLTGDYSWAIEEFGDGGMRPFHRPVSLLAA
;
A
#
# COMPACT_ATOMS: atom_id res chain seq x y z
N MET A 1 -0.54 25.46 -6.40
CA MET A 1 -0.38 25.70 -4.94
C MET A 1 -1.70 25.57 -4.16
N ALA A 2 -2.84 26.06 -4.66
CA ALA A 2 -4.13 25.98 -3.95
C ALA A 2 -4.55 24.59 -3.39
N PRO A 3 -4.29 23.44 -4.06
CA PRO A 3 -4.65 22.13 -3.52
C PRO A 3 -3.80 21.69 -2.31
N LEU A 4 -2.66 22.35 -2.08
CA LEU A 4 -1.71 22.00 -1.01
C LEU A 4 -1.99 22.77 0.31
N VAL A 5 -2.87 23.77 0.29
CA VAL A 5 -3.12 24.66 1.43
C VAL A 5 -4.36 24.18 2.21
N GLY A 6 -4.14 23.66 3.42
CA GLY A 6 -5.17 23.01 4.25
C GLY A 6 -6.15 23.93 5.00
N GLY A 7 -6.23 25.21 4.65
CA GLY A 7 -6.97 26.25 5.37
C GLY A 7 -6.17 26.88 6.53
N ARG A 8 -6.73 27.92 7.16
CA ARG A 8 -6.10 28.62 8.29
C ARG A 8 -6.19 27.78 9.58
N ILE A 9 -5.12 27.78 10.36
CA ILE A 9 -5.02 27.17 11.68
C ILE A 9 -5.48 28.17 12.74
N ASP A 10 -6.35 27.75 13.65
CA ASP A 10 -6.71 28.55 14.83
C ASP A 10 -5.81 28.19 16.02
N ALA A 11 -4.72 28.95 16.17
CA ALA A 11 -3.74 28.72 17.23
C ALA A 11 -4.32 28.93 18.64
N ASN A 12 -5.30 29.83 18.79
CA ASN A 12 -5.92 30.11 20.08
C ASN A 12 -6.79 28.93 20.51
N HIS A 13 -7.61 28.43 19.60
CA HIS A 13 -8.44 27.25 19.86
C HIS A 13 -7.58 26.00 20.12
N LEU A 14 -6.46 25.83 19.42
CA LEU A 14 -5.50 24.76 19.69
C LEU A 14 -4.91 24.87 21.09
N ALA A 15 -4.47 26.07 21.51
CA ALA A 15 -3.90 26.32 22.83
C ALA A 15 -4.94 26.05 23.95
N MET A 16 -6.20 26.46 23.76
CA MET A 16 -7.30 26.19 24.69
C MET A 16 -7.57 24.69 24.91
N ASN A 17 -7.28 23.85 23.90
CA ASN A 17 -7.50 22.41 23.95
C ASN A 17 -6.20 21.61 24.15
N TRP A 18 -5.09 22.27 24.50
CA TRP A 18 -3.78 21.62 24.61
C TRP A 18 -3.73 20.53 25.69
N GLU A 19 -4.30 20.80 26.88
CA GLU A 19 -4.33 19.81 27.95
C GLU A 19 -5.21 18.59 27.59
N PRO A 20 -6.44 18.74 27.04
CA PRO A 20 -7.21 17.63 26.48
C PRO A 20 -6.47 16.81 25.41
N LEU A 21 -5.68 17.44 24.54
CA LEU A 21 -4.86 16.75 23.54
C LEU A 21 -3.79 15.87 24.19
N ILE A 22 -3.05 16.42 25.15
CA ILE A 22 -2.04 15.66 25.92
C ILE A 22 -2.70 14.50 26.65
N ARG A 23 -3.84 14.76 27.31
CA ARG A 23 -4.59 13.73 28.03
C ARG A 23 -4.99 12.57 27.12
N LEU A 24 -5.51 12.88 25.93
CA LEU A 24 -5.85 11.87 24.93
C LEU A 24 -4.61 11.05 24.53
N ALA A 25 -3.48 11.71 24.24
CA ALA A 25 -2.24 11.04 23.87
C ALA A 25 -1.71 10.12 24.98
N VAL A 26 -1.76 10.59 26.24
CA VAL A 26 -1.36 9.82 27.41
C VAL A 26 -2.29 8.63 27.64
N SER A 27 -3.61 8.81 27.53
CA SER A 27 -4.58 7.71 27.66
C SER A 27 -4.39 6.62 26.60
N ILE A 28 -4.02 7.00 25.37
CA ILE A 28 -3.67 6.04 24.32
C ILE A 28 -2.36 5.32 24.67
N ARG A 29 -1.32 6.07 25.06
CA ARG A 29 0.00 5.50 25.39
C ARG A 29 -0.04 4.58 26.61
N ALA A 30 -0.88 4.90 27.61
CA ALA A 30 -1.07 4.12 28.81
C ALA A 30 -2.00 2.89 28.60
N GLY A 31 -2.57 2.72 27.40
CA GLY A 31 -3.49 1.62 27.10
C GLY A 31 -4.88 1.75 27.73
N THR A 32 -5.20 2.90 28.35
CA THR A 32 -6.52 3.17 28.94
C THR A 32 -7.62 3.22 27.87
N VAL A 33 -7.29 3.69 26.67
CA VAL A 33 -8.19 3.68 25.51
C VAL A 33 -7.40 3.32 24.25
N THR A 34 -7.99 2.56 23.35
CA THR A 34 -7.38 2.33 22.04
C THR A 34 -7.54 3.57 21.15
N ALA A 35 -6.55 3.84 20.29
CA ALA A 35 -6.65 4.94 19.32
C ALA A 35 -7.90 4.81 18.43
N SER A 36 -8.27 3.59 18.06
CA SER A 36 -9.46 3.32 17.25
C SER A 36 -10.76 3.65 17.99
N ALA A 37 -10.87 3.34 19.29
CA ALA A 37 -12.03 3.70 20.10
C ALA A 37 -12.13 5.23 20.28
N ALA A 38 -11.01 5.90 20.58
CA ALA A 38 -10.97 7.35 20.72
C ALA A 38 -11.38 8.08 19.44
N LEU A 39 -10.82 7.66 18.29
CA LEU A 39 -11.18 8.23 16.98
C LEU A 39 -12.67 8.02 16.66
N ARG A 40 -13.22 6.84 16.95
CA ARG A 40 -14.65 6.56 16.74
C ARG A 40 -15.53 7.52 17.55
N LYS A 41 -15.15 7.81 18.80
CA LYS A 41 -15.89 8.76 19.65
C LYS A 41 -15.77 10.21 19.15
N LEU A 42 -14.57 10.63 18.74
CA LEU A 42 -14.34 11.97 18.20
C LEU A 42 -15.04 12.19 16.86
N ALA A 43 -15.11 11.15 16.03
CA ALA A 43 -15.75 11.17 14.72
C ALA A 43 -17.28 11.22 14.78
N ALA A 44 -17.90 10.91 15.93
CA ALA A 44 -19.35 10.97 16.08
C ALA A 44 -19.89 12.42 16.02
N TYR A 45 -19.14 13.40 16.54
CA TYR A 45 -19.54 14.82 16.56
C TYR A 45 -18.37 15.78 16.26
N PRO A 46 -17.78 15.73 15.06
CA PRO A 46 -16.47 16.34 14.79
C PRO A 46 -16.47 17.87 14.63
N ARG A 47 -17.65 18.49 14.55
CA ARG A 47 -17.82 19.96 14.49
C ARG A 47 -18.25 20.56 15.84
N GLN A 48 -18.78 19.74 16.74
CA GLN A 48 -19.23 20.18 18.07
C GLN A 48 -18.19 19.85 19.15
N ASN A 49 -17.17 19.05 18.81
CA ASN A 49 -16.12 18.64 19.72
C ASN A 49 -14.86 19.50 19.51
N GLY A 50 -14.57 20.39 20.47
CA GLY A 50 -13.36 21.22 20.48
C GLY A 50 -12.07 20.42 20.37
N LEU A 51 -11.98 19.26 21.03
CA LEU A 51 -10.81 18.38 20.91
C LEU A 51 -10.64 17.82 19.48
N ALA A 52 -11.75 17.49 18.79
CA ALA A 52 -11.69 17.03 17.40
C ALA A 52 -11.25 18.14 16.43
N VAL A 53 -11.68 19.38 16.68
CA VAL A 53 -11.24 20.56 15.90
C VAL A 53 -9.76 20.84 16.16
N ALA A 54 -9.32 20.79 17.42
CA ALA A 54 -7.92 20.99 17.80
C ALA A 54 -7.00 19.91 17.19
N LEU A 55 -7.42 18.64 17.17
CA LEU A 55 -6.70 17.57 16.47
C LEU A 55 -6.58 17.82 14.95
N ARG A 56 -7.62 18.36 14.33
CA ARG A 56 -7.60 18.70 12.90
C ARG A 56 -6.59 19.80 12.61
N ASP A 57 -6.54 20.83 13.45
CA ASP A 57 -5.59 21.94 13.33
C ASP A 57 -4.15 21.50 13.59
N LEU A 58 -3.93 20.63 14.59
CA LEU A 58 -2.64 19.99 14.79
C LEU A 58 -2.20 19.19 13.54
N GLY A 59 -3.11 18.42 12.96
CA GLY A 59 -2.83 17.68 11.72
C GLY A 59 -2.57 18.57 10.49
N ARG A 60 -3.07 19.82 10.48
CA ARG A 60 -2.74 20.82 9.44
C ARG A 60 -1.33 21.39 9.65
N LEU A 61 -0.94 21.65 10.90
CA LEU A 61 0.42 22.08 11.24
C LEU A 61 1.45 21.03 10.80
N GLU A 62 1.28 19.78 11.22
CA GLU A 62 2.17 18.67 10.87
C GLU A 62 2.28 18.49 9.35
N ARG A 63 1.15 18.54 8.63
CA ARG A 63 1.15 18.46 7.16
C ARG A 63 1.88 19.63 6.50
N THR A 64 1.75 20.83 7.05
CA THR A 64 2.44 22.02 6.54
C THR A 64 3.94 21.87 6.71
N LEU A 65 4.40 21.50 7.91
CA LEU A 65 5.82 21.24 8.18
C LEU A 65 6.36 20.14 7.27
N PHE A 66 5.67 19.00 7.20
CA PHE A 66 6.05 17.90 6.31
C PHE A 66 6.13 18.33 4.84
N THR A 67 5.16 19.13 4.36
CA THR A 67 5.16 19.60 2.97
C THR A 67 6.34 20.53 2.68
N LEU A 68 6.68 21.42 3.62
CA LEU A 68 7.85 22.29 3.50
C LEU A 68 9.15 21.48 3.48
N ASP A 69 9.29 20.51 4.38
CA ASP A 69 10.44 19.60 4.40
C ASP A 69 10.52 18.77 3.11
N TRP A 70 9.38 18.26 2.63
CA TRP A 70 9.29 17.51 1.38
C TRP A 70 9.70 18.37 0.18
N LEU A 71 9.32 19.65 0.12
CA LEU A 71 9.76 20.56 -0.94
C LEU A 71 11.27 20.87 -0.87
N ARG A 72 11.86 20.88 0.32
CA ARG A 72 13.27 21.22 0.53
C ARG A 72 14.22 20.04 0.39
N ASP A 73 13.86 18.86 0.88
CA ASP A 73 14.73 17.66 0.93
C ASP A 73 14.44 16.65 -0.21
N PRO A 74 15.31 16.54 -1.22
CA PRO A 74 15.17 15.53 -2.27
C PRO A 74 15.22 14.08 -1.76
N GLY A 75 15.96 13.84 -0.67
CA GLY A 75 16.06 12.53 -0.03
C GLY A 75 14.72 12.09 0.56
N LEU A 76 14.06 12.98 1.30
CA LEU A 76 12.69 12.78 1.79
C LEU A 76 11.74 12.50 0.62
N ARG A 77 11.77 13.29 -0.45
CA ARG A 77 10.92 13.05 -1.63
C ARG A 77 11.10 11.67 -2.23
N ARG A 78 12.35 11.22 -2.41
CA ARG A 78 12.64 9.90 -2.97
C ARG A 78 12.12 8.78 -2.06
N ARG A 79 12.32 8.89 -0.75
CA ARG A 79 11.80 7.89 0.21
C ARG A 79 10.27 7.85 0.22
N THR A 80 9.62 9.01 0.29
CA THR A 80 8.16 9.11 0.24
C THR A 80 7.59 8.59 -1.08
N GLY A 81 8.19 8.96 -2.22
CA GLY A 81 7.79 8.48 -3.54
C GLY A 81 7.95 6.97 -3.69
N ALA A 82 9.05 6.39 -3.19
CA ALA A 82 9.24 4.95 -3.20
C ALA A 82 8.15 4.22 -2.38
N GLY A 83 7.77 4.76 -1.23
CA GLY A 83 6.65 4.24 -0.43
C GLY A 83 5.30 4.36 -1.15
N LEU A 84 5.03 5.52 -1.75
CA LEU A 84 3.81 5.77 -2.51
C LEU A 84 3.69 4.83 -3.71
N ASN A 85 4.75 4.73 -4.52
CA ASN A 85 4.78 3.85 -5.69
C ASN A 85 4.53 2.39 -5.30
N LYS A 86 5.11 1.91 -4.20
CA LYS A 86 4.84 0.55 -3.68
C LYS A 86 3.37 0.38 -3.28
N GLY A 87 2.79 1.38 -2.59
CA GLY A 87 1.39 1.37 -2.19
C GLY A 87 0.43 1.39 -3.39
N GLU A 88 0.69 2.26 -4.36
CA GLU A 88 -0.09 2.36 -5.60
C GLU A 88 0.00 1.09 -6.44
N ALA A 89 1.19 0.50 -6.59
CA ALA A 89 1.38 -0.76 -7.30
C ALA A 89 0.64 -1.91 -6.61
N ARG A 90 0.69 -2.01 -5.27
CA ARG A 90 -0.09 -2.99 -4.51
C ARG A 90 -1.59 -2.78 -4.69
N ASN A 91 -2.05 -1.53 -4.66
CA ASN A 91 -3.46 -1.21 -4.87
C ASN A 91 -3.90 -1.51 -6.31
N ALA A 92 -3.03 -1.27 -7.29
CA ALA A 92 -3.28 -1.63 -8.69
C ALA A 92 -3.41 -3.15 -8.86
N LEU A 93 -2.50 -3.93 -8.28
CA LEU A 93 -2.59 -5.39 -8.23
C LEU A 93 -3.89 -5.84 -7.55
N ALA A 94 -4.23 -5.29 -6.38
CA ALA A 94 -5.47 -5.66 -5.68
C ALA A 94 -6.71 -5.34 -6.52
N ARG A 95 -6.74 -4.21 -7.24
CA ARG A 95 -7.83 -3.89 -8.17
C ARG A 95 -7.89 -4.82 -9.37
N ALA A 96 -6.74 -5.24 -9.91
CA ALA A 96 -6.69 -6.19 -11.01
C ALA A 96 -7.23 -7.56 -10.58
N VAL A 97 -6.82 -8.06 -9.42
CA VAL A 97 -7.35 -9.31 -8.84
C VAL A 97 -8.84 -9.18 -8.53
N PHE A 98 -9.26 -8.02 -8.03
CA PHE A 98 -10.67 -7.68 -7.77
C PHE A 98 -11.34 -7.02 -8.99
N PHE A 99 -11.20 -7.63 -10.17
CA PHE A 99 -11.73 -7.07 -11.41
C PHE A 99 -13.28 -7.00 -11.46
N ASN A 100 -13.96 -7.88 -10.72
CA ASN A 100 -15.42 -7.89 -10.65
C ASN A 100 -15.96 -6.74 -9.78
N ARG A 101 -17.07 -6.11 -10.22
CA ARG A 101 -17.75 -5.00 -9.51
C ARG A 101 -16.86 -3.78 -9.26
N LEU A 102 -15.93 -3.46 -10.17
CA LEU A 102 -15.13 -2.22 -10.15
C LEU A 102 -14.27 -1.99 -8.89
N GLY A 103 -13.85 -3.03 -8.16
CA GLY A 103 -13.12 -2.80 -6.90
C GLY A 103 -14.00 -2.72 -5.65
N GLU A 104 -15.33 -2.71 -5.79
CA GLU A 104 -16.23 -2.39 -4.67
C GLU A 104 -16.78 -3.61 -3.93
N MET A 105 -16.60 -3.62 -2.60
CA MET A 105 -17.20 -4.61 -1.70
C MET A 105 -18.60 -4.16 -1.29
N ARG A 106 -19.62 -4.70 -1.97
CA ARG A 106 -21.04 -4.39 -1.72
C ARG A 106 -21.80 -5.50 -0.97
N ASP A 107 -21.09 -6.36 -0.24
CA ASP A 107 -21.74 -7.43 0.51
C ASP A 107 -22.58 -6.88 1.67
N ARG A 108 -23.71 -7.53 1.97
CA ARG A 108 -24.72 -7.03 2.91
C ARG A 108 -24.27 -7.02 4.37
N SER A 109 -23.48 -8.02 4.79
CA SER A 109 -22.99 -8.13 6.17
C SER A 109 -21.52 -7.70 6.26
N PHE A 110 -21.15 -7.13 7.42
CA PHE A 110 -19.76 -6.82 7.74
C PHE A 110 -18.87 -8.07 7.69
N GLU A 111 -19.40 -9.21 8.13
CA GLU A 111 -18.69 -10.49 8.10
C GLU A 111 -18.33 -10.92 6.67
N ASN A 112 -19.28 -10.82 5.73
CA ASN A 112 -19.03 -11.15 4.32
C ASN A 112 -18.02 -10.20 3.67
N GLN A 113 -18.06 -8.91 4.02
CA GLN A 113 -17.04 -7.94 3.57
C GLN A 113 -15.67 -8.32 4.12
N SER A 114 -15.59 -8.75 5.39
CA SER A 114 -14.36 -9.20 6.04
C SER A 114 -13.77 -10.45 5.36
N TYR A 115 -14.58 -11.46 5.08
CA TYR A 115 -14.13 -12.66 4.37
C TYR A 115 -13.62 -12.33 2.96
N ARG A 116 -14.34 -11.49 2.22
CA ARG A 116 -13.93 -11.05 0.88
C ARG A 116 -12.63 -10.26 0.91
N ALA A 117 -12.47 -9.33 1.86
CA ALA A 117 -11.24 -8.57 2.04
C ALA A 117 -10.05 -9.47 2.40
N SER A 118 -10.29 -10.45 3.28
CA SER A 118 -9.28 -11.43 3.68
C SER A 118 -8.85 -12.32 2.51
N GLY A 119 -9.81 -12.81 1.72
CA GLY A 119 -9.53 -13.60 0.52
C GLY A 119 -8.77 -12.82 -0.55
N LEU A 120 -9.15 -11.55 -0.79
CA LEU A 120 -8.40 -10.68 -1.68
C LEU A 120 -6.95 -10.48 -1.19
N ASN A 121 -6.76 -10.23 0.10
CA ASN A 121 -5.42 -10.09 0.67
C ASN A 121 -4.60 -11.37 0.52
N LEU A 122 -5.21 -12.53 0.70
CA LEU A 122 -4.56 -13.83 0.52
C LEU A 122 -4.09 -14.01 -0.94
N LEU A 123 -4.95 -13.76 -1.92
CA LEU A 123 -4.59 -13.87 -3.34
C LEU A 123 -3.48 -12.90 -3.74
N VAL A 124 -3.58 -11.64 -3.29
CA VAL A 124 -2.53 -10.64 -3.52
C VAL A 124 -1.20 -11.08 -2.91
N ALA A 125 -1.21 -11.63 -1.68
CA ALA A 125 -0.01 -12.14 -1.04
C ALA A 125 0.58 -13.35 -1.78
N ALA A 126 -0.27 -14.26 -2.28
CA ALA A 126 0.16 -15.41 -3.06
C ALA A 126 0.84 -14.99 -4.38
N ILE A 127 0.30 -14.00 -5.09
CA ILE A 127 0.91 -13.42 -6.29
C ILE A 127 2.26 -12.77 -5.96
N ILE A 128 2.34 -12.00 -4.87
CA ILE A 128 3.59 -11.39 -4.43
C ILE A 128 4.65 -12.45 -4.12
N LEU A 129 4.27 -13.53 -3.43
CA LEU A 129 5.17 -14.62 -3.11
C LEU A 129 5.67 -15.32 -4.38
N TRP A 130 4.75 -15.65 -5.30
CA TRP A 130 5.08 -16.22 -6.59
C TRP A 130 6.07 -15.33 -7.36
N ASN A 131 5.75 -14.05 -7.52
CA ASN A 131 6.62 -13.08 -8.18
C ASN A 131 8.00 -12.97 -7.53
N THR A 132 8.06 -12.97 -6.20
CA THR A 132 9.33 -12.92 -5.46
C THR A 132 10.21 -14.11 -5.83
N ARG A 133 9.64 -15.32 -5.85
CA ARG A 133 10.37 -16.53 -6.22
C ARG A 133 10.79 -16.54 -7.69
N TYR A 134 9.94 -16.08 -8.61
CA TYR A 134 10.31 -15.99 -10.03
C TYR A 134 11.35 -14.91 -10.31
N LEU A 135 11.32 -13.78 -9.59
CA LEU A 135 12.34 -12.75 -9.71
C LEU A 135 13.71 -13.25 -9.24
N GLU A 136 13.76 -14.04 -8.16
CA GLU A 136 14.99 -14.70 -7.72
C GLU A 136 15.57 -15.61 -8.82
N LEU A 137 14.74 -16.46 -9.41
CA LEU A 137 15.14 -17.31 -10.54
C LEU A 137 15.58 -16.49 -11.76
N ALA A 138 14.92 -15.36 -12.03
CA ALA A 138 15.23 -14.51 -13.17
C ALA A 138 16.61 -13.86 -12.99
N PHE A 139 16.92 -13.37 -11.78
CA PHE A 139 18.23 -12.83 -11.46
C PHE A 139 19.34 -13.89 -11.53
N ALA A 140 19.07 -15.11 -11.06
CA ALA A 140 20.01 -16.22 -11.19
C ALA A 140 20.30 -16.56 -12.65
N GLU A 141 19.28 -16.60 -13.51
CA GLU A 141 19.44 -16.85 -14.94
C GLU A 141 20.17 -15.71 -15.66
N LEU A 142 19.90 -14.44 -15.31
CA LEU A 142 20.65 -13.29 -15.83
C LEU A 142 22.14 -13.38 -15.47
N ALA A 143 22.46 -13.72 -14.21
CA ALA A 143 23.83 -13.91 -13.77
C ALA A 143 24.51 -15.06 -14.54
N ARG A 144 23.82 -16.19 -14.77
CA ARG A 144 24.32 -17.32 -15.56
C ARG A 144 24.66 -16.93 -17.01
N ARG A 145 23.94 -15.95 -17.57
CA ARG A 145 24.19 -15.39 -18.92
C ARG A 145 25.29 -14.32 -18.94
N GLY A 146 25.96 -14.06 -17.81
CA GLY A 146 26.98 -13.01 -17.70
C GLY A 146 26.42 -11.60 -17.53
N MET A 147 25.11 -11.43 -17.35
CA MET A 147 24.48 -10.14 -17.07
C MET A 147 24.32 -9.96 -15.56
N THR A 148 25.34 -9.38 -14.92
CA THR A 148 25.32 -9.13 -13.47
C THR A 148 24.46 -7.90 -13.16
N VAL A 149 23.37 -8.10 -12.42
CA VAL A 149 22.56 -7.02 -11.86
C VAL A 149 23.10 -6.70 -10.47
N SER A 150 23.41 -5.44 -10.20
CA SER A 150 23.84 -5.02 -8.86
C SER A 150 22.74 -5.24 -7.82
N THR A 151 23.11 -5.70 -6.62
CA THR A 151 22.19 -5.82 -5.47
C THR A 151 21.51 -4.49 -5.14
N GLU A 152 22.21 -3.37 -5.39
CA GLU A 152 21.67 -2.02 -5.25
C GLU A 152 20.53 -1.72 -6.22
N LEU A 153 20.49 -2.37 -7.39
CA LEU A 153 19.37 -2.24 -8.33
C LEU A 153 18.23 -3.23 -8.00
N MET A 154 18.57 -4.43 -7.52
CA MET A 154 17.58 -5.43 -7.12
C MET A 154 16.61 -4.90 -6.05
N LYS A 155 17.10 -4.10 -5.10
CA LYS A 155 16.26 -3.49 -4.04
C LYS A 155 15.15 -2.56 -4.56
N HIS A 156 15.27 -2.13 -5.82
CA HIS A 156 14.30 -1.25 -6.48
C HIS A 156 13.23 -2.02 -7.27
N VAL A 157 13.36 -3.33 -7.41
CA VAL A 157 12.36 -4.18 -8.07
C VAL A 157 11.32 -4.64 -7.04
N ALA A 158 10.05 -4.27 -7.27
CA ALA A 158 8.94 -4.71 -6.43
C ALA A 158 8.25 -5.93 -7.07
N PRO A 159 7.93 -7.00 -6.29
CA PRO A 159 7.24 -8.19 -6.78
C PRO A 159 5.72 -7.96 -6.99
N LEU A 160 5.34 -6.82 -7.54
CA LEU A 160 3.95 -6.35 -7.64
C LEU A 160 3.41 -6.34 -9.09
N GLY A 161 4.25 -6.64 -10.08
CA GLY A 161 3.82 -6.78 -11.48
C GLY A 161 2.84 -7.95 -11.63
N TRP A 162 1.85 -7.80 -12.50
CA TRP A 162 0.79 -8.80 -12.69
C TRP A 162 0.36 -8.98 -14.15
N GLU A 163 0.94 -8.23 -15.07
CA GLU A 163 0.64 -8.29 -16.50
C GLU A 163 0.94 -9.68 -17.10
N HIS A 164 1.84 -10.43 -16.48
CA HIS A 164 2.17 -11.81 -16.84
C HIS A 164 1.22 -12.86 -16.24
N ILE A 165 0.19 -12.46 -15.49
CA ILE A 165 -0.77 -13.35 -14.84
C ILE A 165 -2.13 -13.17 -15.52
N SER A 166 -2.64 -14.25 -16.12
CA SER A 166 -4.02 -14.30 -16.61
C SER A 166 -4.99 -14.33 -15.42
N LEU A 167 -5.72 -13.22 -15.21
CA LEU A 167 -6.74 -13.10 -14.15
C LEU A 167 -8.16 -13.43 -14.65
N THR A 168 -8.33 -13.50 -15.97
CA THR A 168 -9.60 -13.77 -16.66
C THR A 168 -9.38 -14.72 -17.82
N GLY A 169 -10.43 -15.45 -18.20
CA GLY A 169 -10.40 -16.40 -19.31
C GLY A 169 -10.47 -17.85 -18.86
N ASP A 170 -10.21 -18.76 -19.79
CA ASP A 170 -10.26 -20.20 -19.55
C ASP A 170 -8.92 -20.69 -19.01
N TYR A 171 -8.98 -21.39 -17.89
CA TYR A 171 -7.81 -21.99 -17.25
C TYR A 171 -7.74 -23.47 -17.64
N SER A 172 -6.75 -23.80 -18.46
CA SER A 172 -6.36 -25.18 -18.72
C SER A 172 -5.22 -25.57 -17.79
N TRP A 173 -5.46 -26.56 -16.94
CA TRP A 173 -4.47 -27.11 -16.03
C TRP A 173 -4.01 -28.44 -16.63
N ALA A 174 -2.93 -28.42 -17.40
CA ALA A 174 -2.14 -29.63 -17.58
C ALA A 174 -1.43 -29.90 -16.26
N ILE A 175 -1.55 -31.11 -15.72
CA ILE A 175 -0.73 -31.54 -14.58
C ILE A 175 0.67 -31.77 -15.15
N GLU A 176 1.43 -30.69 -15.27
CA GLU A 176 2.86 -30.76 -15.55
C GLU A 176 3.55 -31.09 -14.23
N GLU A 177 4.17 -32.27 -14.16
CA GLU A 177 5.06 -32.64 -13.06
C GLU A 177 6.32 -31.80 -13.16
N PHE A 178 6.31 -30.63 -12.52
CA PHE A 178 7.52 -29.89 -12.27
C PHE A 178 8.27 -30.62 -11.15
N GLY A 179 9.49 -31.09 -11.40
CA GLY A 179 10.32 -31.82 -10.42
C GLY A 179 10.60 -31.04 -9.13
N ASP A 180 11.44 -31.56 -8.23
CA ASP A 180 11.69 -30.91 -6.94
C ASP A 180 12.15 -29.44 -7.09
N GLY A 181 11.38 -28.50 -6.53
CA GLY A 181 11.54 -27.04 -6.78
C GLY A 181 10.78 -26.51 -8.00
N GLY A 182 9.80 -27.27 -8.48
CA GLY A 182 9.11 -27.18 -9.75
C GLY A 182 8.48 -25.84 -10.12
N MET A 183 9.26 -25.03 -10.83
CA MET A 183 8.85 -23.73 -11.35
C MET A 183 8.78 -23.82 -12.88
N ARG A 184 7.82 -23.12 -13.47
CA ARG A 184 7.69 -23.06 -14.92
C ARG A 184 8.93 -22.40 -15.53
N PRO A 185 9.49 -22.94 -16.63
CA PRO A 185 10.56 -22.27 -17.35
C PRO A 185 10.12 -20.87 -17.81
N PHE A 186 11.07 -19.94 -17.87
CA PHE A 186 10.82 -18.62 -18.47
C PHE A 186 10.41 -18.77 -19.94
N HIS A 187 9.38 -18.03 -20.36
CA HIS A 187 9.02 -17.95 -21.77
C HIS A 187 10.23 -17.51 -22.59
N ARG A 188 10.62 -18.33 -23.58
CA ARG A 188 11.54 -17.89 -24.63
C ARG A 188 10.72 -17.04 -25.60
N PRO A 189 11.15 -15.82 -25.96
CA PRO A 189 10.46 -15.09 -27.01
C PRO A 189 10.51 -15.96 -28.27
N VAL A 190 9.34 -16.23 -28.86
CA VAL A 190 9.27 -16.82 -30.20
C VAL A 190 9.92 -15.78 -31.12
N SER A 191 11.05 -16.13 -31.73
CA SER A 191 11.68 -15.28 -32.73
C SER A 191 10.66 -15.00 -33.83
N LEU A 192 10.21 -13.75 -33.97
CA LEU A 192 9.38 -13.30 -35.08
C LEU A 192 10.18 -13.19 -36.40
N LEU A 193 11.40 -13.75 -36.47
CA LEU A 193 12.28 -13.76 -37.65
C LEU A 193 12.54 -15.18 -38.17
N ALA A 194 11.54 -16.06 -38.10
CA ALA A 194 11.50 -17.29 -38.87
C ALA A 194 10.14 -17.40 -39.57
N ALA A 195 9.98 -16.61 -40.63
CA ALA A 195 8.99 -16.79 -41.68
C ALA A 195 9.68 -16.46 -43.02
#